data_AF-A0A9E0F6Q2-F1
#
_entry.id   AF-A0A9E0F6Q2-F1
#
_cell.length_a   1.000
_cell.length_b   1.000
_cell.length_c   1.000
_cell.angle_alpha   90.00
_cell.angle_beta   90.00
_cell.angle_gamma   90.00
#
_symmetry.space_group_name_H-M   'P 1'
#
loop_
_entity.id
_entity.type
_entity.pdbx_description
1 polymer ?
#
loop_
_entity_poly.entity_id
_entity_poly.type
_entity_poly.pdbx_seq_one_letter_code
_entity_poly.pdbx_strand_id
1 'polypeptide(L)'
;MSNNKHLWAAVSAYTIWGTFPLFLKQLTGFPAYTILFYRILFASLFGIMIIAFFMRDKLRAEWRQWKQMEKKTQWSVARVMLGGGLLLSVNWLLYIYVVNNINIQSASFAYMLCPIITALLGALILKEKLLKHHWLAIVLGLLSCLLLSIIEPSNTLFSLTIACSYAFYLIIQK
;
A
#
# COMPACT_ATOMS: atom_id res chain seq x y z
N MET A 1 -0.44 21.05 22.12
CA MET A 1 -1.28 21.14 20.90
C MET A 1 -2.05 19.83 20.75
N SER A 2 -3.38 19.88 20.69
CA SER A 2 -4.26 18.75 21.05
C SER A 2 -4.03 17.48 20.21
N ASN A 3 -3.77 16.35 20.89
CA ASN A 3 -3.58 15.01 20.33
C ASN A 3 -4.76 14.53 19.45
N ASN A 4 -5.91 15.17 19.58
CA ASN A 4 -7.15 14.83 18.86
C ASN A 4 -7.02 15.01 17.35
N LYS A 5 -6.20 15.94 16.85
CA LYS A 5 -6.07 16.18 15.40
C LYS A 5 -5.51 14.96 14.65
N HIS A 6 -4.50 14.31 15.23
CA HIS A 6 -3.89 13.10 14.65
C HIS A 6 -4.85 11.92 14.74
N LEU A 7 -5.59 11.80 15.84
CA LEU A 7 -6.62 10.79 16.01
C LEU A 7 -7.73 10.93 14.95
N TRP A 8 -8.28 12.13 14.77
CA TRP A 8 -9.32 12.38 13.77
C TRP A 8 -8.82 12.13 12.34
N ALA A 9 -7.57 12.47 12.04
CA ALA A 9 -6.96 12.17 10.75
C ALA A 9 -6.86 10.66 10.51
N ALA A 10 -6.42 9.89 11.51
CA ALA A 10 -6.33 8.44 11.43
C ALA A 10 -7.71 7.80 11.24
N VAL A 11 -8.69 8.16 12.08
CA VAL A 11 -10.07 7.65 11.98
C VAL A 11 -10.64 7.93 10.60
N SER A 12 -10.55 9.17 10.12
CA SER A 12 -11.05 9.55 8.80
C SER A 12 -10.37 8.77 7.67
N ALA A 13 -9.04 8.64 7.72
CA ALA A 13 -8.29 7.91 6.70
C ALA A 13 -8.69 6.42 6.64
N TYR A 14 -8.78 5.75 7.79
CA TYR A 14 -9.20 4.35 7.85
C TYR A 14 -10.66 4.15 7.46
N THR A 15 -11.57 5.07 7.80
CA THR A 15 -12.97 5.02 7.36
C THR A 15 -13.09 5.18 5.85
N ILE A 16 -12.40 6.16 5.26
CA ILE A 16 -12.39 6.38 3.80
C ILE A 16 -11.84 5.13 3.10
N TRP A 17 -10.72 4.60 3.60
CA TRP A 17 -10.08 3.45 2.98
C TRP A 17 -10.90 2.16 3.16
N GLY A 18 -11.51 1.95 4.33
CA GLY A 18 -12.36 0.77 4.59
C GLY A 18 -13.68 0.76 3.81
N THR A 19 -14.22 1.93 3.47
CA THR A 19 -15.45 2.05 2.65
C THR A 19 -15.17 2.06 1.14
N PHE A 20 -13.93 2.26 0.72
CA PHE A 20 -13.51 2.32 -0.68
C PHE A 20 -14.01 1.16 -1.55
N PRO A 21 -14.01 -0.12 -1.10
CA PRO A 21 -14.49 -1.25 -1.92
C PRO A 21 -15.95 -1.16 -2.33
N LEU A 22 -16.79 -0.49 -1.54
CA LEU A 22 -18.21 -0.32 -1.82
C LEU A 22 -18.43 0.50 -3.10
N PHE A 23 -17.65 1.57 -3.26
CA PHE A 23 -17.68 2.40 -4.48
C PHE A 23 -17.02 1.67 -5.64
N LEU A 24 -15.95 0.92 -5.38
CA LEU A 24 -15.23 0.20 -6.42
C LEU A 24 -16.10 -0.88 -7.09
N LYS A 25 -16.97 -1.56 -6.31
CA LYS A 25 -17.89 -2.56 -6.83
C LYS A 25 -18.93 -1.98 -7.80
N GLN A 26 -19.24 -0.69 -7.70
CA GLN A 26 -20.13 -0.01 -8.65
C GLN A 26 -19.45 0.23 -10.01
N LEU A 27 -18.12 0.10 -10.07
CA LEU A 27 -17.30 0.31 -11.27
C LEU A 27 -16.90 -1.01 -11.95
N THR A 28 -17.54 -2.13 -11.64
CA THR A 28 -17.23 -3.46 -12.20
C THR A 28 -17.32 -3.51 -13.73
N GLY A 29 -18.13 -2.63 -14.36
CA GLY A 29 -18.23 -2.51 -15.81
C GLY A 29 -17.01 -1.89 -16.50
N PHE A 30 -16.06 -1.33 -15.74
CA PHE A 30 -14.85 -0.71 -16.29
C PHE A 30 -13.60 -1.57 -16.07
N PRO A 31 -12.64 -1.57 -17.01
CA PRO A 31 -11.37 -2.26 -16.81
C PRO A 31 -10.61 -1.72 -15.59
N ALA A 32 -9.99 -2.62 -14.82
CA ALA A 32 -9.27 -2.27 -13.60
C ALA A 32 -8.16 -1.22 -13.82
N TYR A 33 -7.46 -1.29 -14.96
CA TYR A 33 -6.42 -0.32 -15.31
C TYR A 33 -6.98 1.07 -15.59
N THR A 34 -8.19 1.20 -16.14
CA THR A 34 -8.86 2.47 -16.38
C THR A 34 -9.22 3.13 -15.06
N ILE A 35 -9.79 2.36 -14.13
CA ILE A 35 -10.11 2.83 -12.78
C ILE A 35 -8.83 3.30 -12.07
N LEU A 36 -7.75 2.51 -12.17
CA LEU A 36 -6.46 2.87 -11.58
C LEU A 36 -5.87 4.14 -12.20
N PHE A 37 -5.95 4.31 -13.52
CA PHE A 37 -5.47 5.50 -14.21
C PHE A 37 -6.13 6.77 -13.67
N TYR A 38 -7.47 6.80 -13.62
CA TYR A 38 -8.19 7.95 -13.07
C TYR A 38 -7.91 8.15 -11.59
N ARG A 39 -7.79 7.06 -10.81
CA ARG A 39 -7.42 7.14 -9.39
C ARG A 39 -6.06 7.81 -9.18
N ILE A 40 -5.04 7.40 -9.94
CA ILE A 40 -3.69 8.00 -9.87
C ILE A 40 -3.73 9.45 -10.35
N LEU A 41 -4.37 9.72 -11.49
CA LEU A 41 -4.50 11.06 -12.06
C LEU A 41 -5.10 12.04 -11.05
N PHE A 42 -6.27 11.71 -10.48
CA PHE A 42 -6.92 12.59 -9.50
C PHE A 42 -6.13 12.68 -8.20
N ALA A 43 -5.56 11.58 -7.68
CA ALA A 43 -4.75 11.62 -6.47
C ALA A 43 -3.51 12.53 -6.65
N SER A 44 -2.83 12.45 -7.81
CA SER A 44 -1.70 13.30 -8.14
C SER A 44 -2.11 14.77 -8.29
N LEU A 45 -3.21 15.05 -9.02
CA LEU A 45 -3.71 16.41 -9.20
C LEU A 45 -4.10 17.06 -7.86
N PHE A 46 -4.88 16.37 -7.03
CA PHE A 46 -5.26 16.85 -5.70
C PHE A 46 -4.04 17.01 -4.79
N GLY A 47 -3.10 16.07 -4.82
CA GLY A 47 -1.85 16.15 -4.05
C GLY A 47 -1.01 17.38 -4.42
N ILE A 48 -0.81 17.60 -5.72
CA ILE A 48 -0.10 18.78 -6.24
C ILE A 48 -0.82 20.06 -5.83
N MET A 49 -2.15 20.09 -5.96
CA MET A 49 -2.98 21.23 -5.56
C MET A 49 -2.80 21.57 -4.07
N ILE A 50 -2.90 20.57 -3.19
CA ILE A 50 -2.73 20.76 -1.74
C ILE A 50 -1.33 21.29 -1.42
N ILE A 51 -0.28 20.70 -2.00
CA ILE A 51 1.10 21.14 -1.79
C ILE A 51 1.29 22.57 -2.30
N ALA A 52 0.76 22.87 -3.48
CA ALA A 52 0.88 24.17 -4.12
C ALA A 52 0.12 25.28 -3.38
N PHE A 53 -0.99 25.00 -2.69
CA PHE A 53 -1.75 26.03 -1.97
C PHE A 53 -1.38 26.12 -0.48
N PHE A 54 -1.13 25.00 0.19
CA PHE A 54 -1.01 24.96 1.65
C PHE A 54 0.41 24.68 2.16
N MET A 55 1.34 24.24 1.30
CA MET A 55 2.68 23.82 1.73
C MET A 55 3.82 24.44 0.90
N ARG A 56 3.60 25.64 0.35
CA ARG A 56 4.57 26.33 -0.53
C ARG A 56 5.96 26.47 0.09
N ASP A 57 6.03 26.85 1.37
CA ASP A 57 7.32 27.07 2.05
C ASP A 57 8.08 25.76 2.26
N LYS A 58 7.37 24.68 2.61
CA LYS A 58 7.96 23.33 2.70
C LYS A 58 8.46 22.87 1.35
N LEU A 59 7.66 23.05 0.28
CA LEU A 59 8.08 22.71 -1.08
C LEU A 59 9.37 23.43 -1.49
N ARG A 60 9.50 24.73 -1.17
CA ARG A 60 10.74 25.47 -1.45
C ARG A 60 11.93 24.95 -0.63
N ALA A 61 11.72 24.60 0.64
CA ALA A 61 12.76 24.05 1.49
C ALA A 61 13.26 22.69 0.96
N GLU A 62 12.34 21.76 0.69
CA GLU A 62 12.65 20.44 0.11
C GLU A 62 13.34 20.56 -1.26
N TRP A 63 12.89 21.50 -2.11
CA TRP A 63 13.52 21.73 -3.41
C TRP A 63 14.96 22.25 -3.31
N ARG A 64 15.24 23.09 -2.30
CA ARG A 64 16.61 23.55 -2.02
C ARG A 64 17.47 22.40 -1.53
N GLN A 65 16.95 21.58 -0.62
CA GLN A 65 17.66 20.38 -0.13
C GLN A 65 17.96 19.42 -1.28
N TRP A 66 16.98 19.13 -2.13
CA TRP A 66 17.16 18.30 -3.32
C TRP A 66 18.30 18.81 -4.21
N LYS A 67 18.32 20.11 -4.51
CA LYS A 67 19.38 20.71 -5.35
C LYS A 67 20.77 20.68 -4.70
N GLN A 68 20.85 20.63 -3.38
CA GLN A 68 22.11 20.54 -2.63
C GLN A 68 22.62 19.10 -2.50
N MET A 69 21.78 18.08 -2.75
CA MET A 69 22.19 16.68 -2.75
C MET A 69 23.14 16.37 -3.91
N GLU A 70 24.06 15.45 -3.67
CA GLU A 70 24.89 14.88 -4.71
C GLU A 70 24.04 14.19 -5.78
N LYS A 71 24.44 14.30 -7.06
CA LYS A 71 23.72 13.64 -8.18
C LYS A 71 23.50 12.16 -7.94
N LYS A 72 24.48 11.46 -7.35
CA LYS A 72 24.37 10.03 -7.02
C LYS A 72 23.19 9.76 -6.06
N THR A 73 23.03 10.58 -5.04
CA THR A 73 21.94 10.49 -4.07
C THR A 73 20.59 10.81 -4.71
N GLN A 74 20.53 11.87 -5.54
CA GLN A 74 19.32 12.21 -6.31
C GLN A 74 18.85 11.02 -7.17
N TRP A 75 19.76 10.40 -7.92
CA TRP A 75 19.45 9.21 -8.73
C TRP A 75 19.02 8.01 -7.88
N SER A 76 19.58 7.85 -6.68
CA SER A 76 19.15 6.80 -5.75
C SER A 76 17.71 7.02 -5.28
N VAL A 77 17.39 8.23 -4.81
CA VAL A 77 16.03 8.58 -4.37
C VAL A 77 15.04 8.46 -5.51
N ALA A 78 15.38 8.96 -6.71
CA ALA A 78 14.51 8.86 -7.89
C ALA A 78 14.21 7.39 -8.26
N ARG A 79 15.21 6.49 -8.20
CA ARG A 79 15.01 5.07 -8.46
C ARG A 79 14.11 4.41 -7.42
N VAL A 80 14.30 4.71 -6.14
CA VAL A 80 13.45 4.19 -5.05
C VAL A 80 12.01 4.68 -5.21
N MET A 81 11.81 5.96 -5.52
CA MET A 81 10.48 6.54 -5.75
C MET A 81 9.78 5.93 -6.97
N LEU A 82 10.50 5.76 -8.07
CA LEU A 82 9.97 5.10 -9.28
C LEU A 82 9.62 3.63 -9.00
N GLY A 83 10.52 2.88 -8.36
CA GLY A 83 10.28 1.48 -8.00
C GLY A 83 9.11 1.33 -7.03
N GLY A 84 9.03 2.18 -6.01
CA GLY A 84 7.91 2.22 -5.06
C GLY A 84 6.59 2.58 -5.76
N GLY A 85 6.59 3.57 -6.64
CA GLY A 85 5.41 3.95 -7.43
C GLY A 85 4.90 2.82 -8.33
N LEU A 86 5.79 2.08 -8.98
CA LEU A 86 5.43 0.92 -9.81
C LEU A 86 4.86 -0.22 -8.96
N LEU A 87 5.52 -0.59 -7.86
CA LEU A 87 5.05 -1.63 -6.94
C LEU A 87 3.68 -1.28 -6.34
N LEU A 88 3.48 -0.02 -5.94
CA LEU A 88 2.19 0.45 -5.43
C LEU A 88 1.10 0.40 -6.52
N SER A 89 1.45 0.76 -7.75
CA SER A 89 0.52 0.70 -8.89
C SER A 89 0.10 -0.73 -9.20
N VAL A 90 1.05 -1.68 -9.20
CA VAL A 90 0.76 -3.11 -9.35
C VAL A 90 -0.13 -3.61 -8.22
N ASN A 91 0.18 -3.24 -6.97
CA ASN A 91 -0.62 -3.61 -5.82
C ASN A 91 -2.07 -3.12 -5.93
N TRP A 92 -2.27 -1.85 -6.27
CA TRP A 92 -3.61 -1.28 -6.46
C TRP A 92 -4.34 -1.89 -7.65
N LEU A 93 -3.63 -2.18 -8.75
CA LEU A 93 -4.23 -2.84 -9.91
C LEU A 93 -4.77 -4.23 -9.53
N LEU A 94 -3.95 -5.03 -8.84
CA LEU A 94 -4.33 -6.36 -8.38
C LEU A 94 -5.52 -6.28 -7.42
N TYR A 95 -5.50 -5.34 -6.48
CA TYR A 95 -6.62 -5.14 -5.58
C TYR A 95 -7.92 -4.82 -6.33
N ILE A 96 -7.86 -3.87 -7.26
CA ILE A 96 -9.04 -3.47 -8.04
C ILE A 96 -9.56 -4.64 -8.86
N TYR A 97 -8.63 -5.37 -9.50
CA TYR A 97 -8.96 -6.55 -10.27
C TYR A 97 -9.66 -7.62 -9.42
N VAL A 98 -9.15 -7.92 -8.22
CA VAL A 98 -9.71 -8.95 -7.32
C VAL A 98 -11.08 -8.54 -6.79
N VAL A 99 -11.27 -7.29 -6.35
CA VAL A 99 -12.57 -6.80 -5.86
C VAL A 99 -13.64 -6.88 -6.96
N ASN A 100 -13.27 -6.51 -8.19
CA ASN A 100 -14.23 -6.43 -9.29
C ASN A 100 -14.51 -7.78 -9.94
N ASN A 101 -13.49 -8.62 -10.17
CA ASN A 101 -13.60 -9.84 -10.99
C ASN A 101 -13.57 -11.15 -10.20
N ILE A 102 -13.02 -11.17 -8.98
CA ILE A 102 -12.89 -12.39 -8.17
C ILE A 102 -13.94 -12.34 -7.06
N ASN A 103 -13.59 -11.82 -5.89
CA ASN A 103 -14.54 -11.51 -4.83
C ASN A 103 -13.92 -10.49 -3.86
N ILE A 104 -14.77 -9.84 -3.07
CA ILE A 104 -14.36 -8.86 -2.07
C ILE A 104 -13.72 -9.50 -0.81
N GLN A 105 -14.02 -10.77 -0.54
CA GLN A 105 -13.53 -11.50 0.63
C GLN A 105 -12.02 -11.79 0.52
N SER A 106 -11.54 -12.26 -0.63
CA SER A 106 -10.14 -12.46 -0.98
C SER A 106 -9.38 -11.14 -0.93
N ALA A 107 -9.96 -10.06 -1.46
CA ALA A 107 -9.36 -8.74 -1.36
C ALA A 107 -9.19 -8.30 0.11
N SER A 108 -10.20 -8.54 0.95
CA SER A 108 -10.15 -8.22 2.39
C SER A 108 -9.11 -9.09 3.11
N PHE A 109 -9.08 -10.39 2.82
CA PHE A 109 -8.12 -11.34 3.37
C PHE A 109 -6.67 -10.99 2.98
N ALA A 110 -6.45 -10.56 1.73
CA ALA A 110 -5.15 -10.08 1.27
C ALA A 110 -4.60 -8.95 2.16
N TYR A 111 -5.43 -7.98 2.51
CA TYR A 111 -5.03 -6.86 3.35
C TYR A 111 -4.84 -7.23 4.82
N MET A 112 -5.51 -8.28 5.31
CA MET A 112 -5.17 -8.87 6.61
C MET A 112 -3.79 -9.55 6.59
N LEU A 113 -3.40 -10.15 5.47
CA LEU A 113 -2.08 -10.77 5.29
C LEU A 113 -0.96 -9.74 5.10
N CYS A 114 -1.23 -8.56 4.54
CA CYS A 114 -0.23 -7.51 4.32
C CYS A 114 0.71 -7.26 5.52
N PRO A 115 0.24 -7.00 6.76
CA PRO A 115 1.13 -6.79 7.90
C PRO A 115 1.95 -8.04 8.27
N ILE A 116 1.37 -9.25 8.13
CA ILE A 116 2.06 -10.52 8.43
C ILE A 116 3.20 -10.75 7.43
N ILE A 117 2.91 -10.64 6.14
CA ILE A 117 3.90 -10.84 5.07
C ILE A 117 4.96 -9.73 5.12
N THR A 118 4.57 -8.49 5.40
CA THR A 118 5.52 -7.38 5.56
C THR A 118 6.46 -7.61 6.75
N ALA A 119 5.94 -8.04 7.90
CA ALA A 119 6.77 -8.33 9.07
C ALA A 119 7.73 -9.51 8.82
N LEU A 120 7.23 -10.58 8.18
CA LEU A 120 8.03 -11.73 7.80
C LEU A 120 9.17 -11.33 6.85
N LEU A 121 8.85 -10.62 5.76
CA LEU A 121 9.87 -10.19 4.79
C LEU A 121 10.82 -9.14 5.38
N GLY A 122 10.35 -8.26 6.26
CA GLY A 122 11.22 -7.33 6.99
C GLY A 122 12.24 -8.06 7.87
N ALA A 123 11.81 -9.11 8.59
CA ALA A 123 12.73 -9.94 9.38
C ALA A 123 13.75 -10.69 8.50
N LEU A 124 13.34 -11.19 7.33
CA LEU A 124 14.20 -11.98 6.44
C LEU A 124 15.17 -11.11 5.62
N ILE A 125 14.68 -10.02 5.02
CA ILE A 125 15.44 -9.18 4.08
C ILE A 125 16.21 -8.10 4.83
N LEU A 126 15.54 -7.38 5.73
CA LEU A 126 16.13 -6.26 6.49
C LEU A 126 16.79 -6.74 7.80
N LYS A 127 16.70 -8.03 8.13
CA LYS A 127 17.25 -8.65 9.34
C LYS A 127 16.75 -8.01 10.63
N GLU A 128 15.50 -7.56 10.61
CA GLU A 128 14.84 -6.95 11.77
C GLU A 128 14.59 -7.96 12.88
N LYS A 129 14.91 -7.56 14.11
CA LYS A 129 14.68 -8.39 15.30
C LYS A 129 13.22 -8.30 15.73
N LEU A 130 12.47 -9.37 15.48
CA LEU A 130 11.09 -9.50 15.94
C LEU A 130 11.01 -10.11 17.35
N LEU A 131 10.07 -9.61 18.15
CA LEU A 131 9.72 -10.19 19.44
C LEU A 131 9.06 -11.56 19.25
N LYS A 132 9.15 -12.44 20.27
CA LYS A 132 8.53 -13.78 20.24
C LYS A 132 7.01 -13.74 19.93
N HIS A 133 6.30 -12.74 20.45
CA HIS A 133 4.86 -12.57 20.18
C HIS A 133 4.56 -12.20 18.72
N HIS A 134 5.43 -11.46 18.05
CA HIS A 134 5.27 -11.16 16.61
C HIS A 134 5.46 -12.42 15.77
N TRP A 135 6.39 -13.31 16.14
CA TRP A 135 6.54 -14.60 15.50
C TRP A 135 5.30 -15.47 15.65
N LEU A 136 4.67 -15.49 16.83
CA LEU A 136 3.41 -16.19 17.02
C LEU A 136 2.31 -15.65 16.10
N ALA A 137 2.18 -14.33 15.99
CA ALA A 137 1.21 -13.70 15.09
C ALA A 137 1.46 -14.07 13.62
N ILE A 138 2.73 -14.12 13.20
CA ILE A 138 3.11 -14.56 11.85
C ILE A 138 2.70 -16.02 11.62
N VAL A 139 3.01 -16.93 12.55
CA VAL A 139 2.66 -18.34 12.44
C VAL A 139 1.15 -18.53 12.35
N LEU A 140 0.38 -17.86 13.21
CA LEU A 140 -1.09 -17.90 13.17
C LEU A 140 -1.62 -17.38 11.83
N GLY A 141 -1.07 -16.28 11.32
CA GLY A 141 -1.44 -15.73 10.02
C GLY A 141 -1.15 -16.67 8.85
N LEU A 142 0.01 -17.35 8.87
CA LEU A 142 0.36 -18.36 7.87
C LEU A 142 -0.55 -19.58 7.96
N LEU A 143 -0.92 -20.02 9.16
CA LEU A 143 -1.91 -21.10 9.34
C LEU A 143 -3.27 -20.71 8.77
N SER A 144 -3.76 -19.48 9.02
CA SER A 144 -4.99 -18.98 8.41
C SER A 144 -4.91 -18.97 6.88
N CYS A 145 -3.76 -18.58 6.30
CA CYS A 145 -3.54 -18.63 4.86
C CYS A 145 -3.54 -20.05 4.30
N LEU A 146 -2.93 -21.01 5.02
CA LEU A 146 -2.91 -22.42 4.62
C LEU A 146 -4.31 -23.02 4.64
N LEU A 147 -5.10 -22.74 5.68
CA LEU A 147 -6.48 -23.19 5.78
C LEU A 147 -7.33 -22.66 4.62
N LEU A 148 -7.21 -21.37 4.30
CA LEU A 148 -7.92 -20.79 3.15
C LEU A 148 -7.43 -21.40 1.83
N SER A 149 -6.13 -21.68 1.70
CA SER A 149 -5.56 -22.28 0.49
C SER A 149 -6.12 -23.66 0.18
N ILE A 150 -6.52 -24.44 1.20
CA ILE A 150 -7.10 -25.77 1.01
C ILE A 150 -8.53 -25.66 0.48
N ILE A 151 -9.26 -24.64 0.90
CA ILE A 151 -10.67 -24.44 0.54
C ILE A 151 -10.79 -23.71 -0.81
N GLU A 152 -10.03 -22.63 -1.00
CA GLU A 152 -10.05 -21.79 -2.20
C GLU A 152 -8.62 -21.44 -2.67
N PRO A 153 -7.93 -22.35 -3.38
CA PRO A 153 -6.54 -22.17 -3.80
C PRO A 153 -6.32 -20.94 -4.69
N SER A 154 -7.21 -20.72 -5.66
CA SER A 154 -7.13 -19.59 -6.62
C SER A 154 -7.23 -18.24 -5.92
N ASN A 155 -8.18 -18.11 -4.99
CA ASN A 155 -8.42 -16.89 -4.21
C ASN A 155 -7.27 -16.59 -3.25
N THR A 156 -6.67 -17.63 -2.69
CA THR A 156 -5.50 -17.51 -1.81
C THR A 156 -4.27 -17.02 -2.58
N LEU A 157 -4.07 -17.49 -3.82
CA LEU A 157 -2.97 -17.03 -4.67
C LEU A 157 -3.06 -15.54 -4.98
N PHE A 158 -4.25 -15.03 -5.30
CA PHE A 158 -4.47 -13.58 -5.47
C PHE A 158 -4.17 -12.80 -4.20
N SER A 159 -4.63 -13.32 -3.06
CA SER A 159 -4.43 -12.67 -1.76
C SER A 159 -2.96 -12.58 -1.37
N LEU A 160 -2.20 -13.66 -1.58
CA LEU A 160 -0.76 -13.68 -1.36
C LEU A 160 -0.01 -12.75 -2.31
N THR A 161 -0.41 -12.68 -3.58
CA THR A 161 0.24 -11.79 -4.57
C THR A 161 0.05 -10.32 -4.19
N ILE A 162 -1.16 -9.94 -3.75
CA ILE A 162 -1.42 -8.60 -3.21
C ILE A 162 -0.58 -8.34 -1.96
N ALA A 163 -0.58 -9.25 -0.98
CA ALA A 163 0.17 -9.07 0.26
C ALA A 163 1.69 -8.95 0.02
N CYS A 164 2.25 -9.80 -0.83
CA CYS A 164 3.66 -9.76 -1.22
C CYS A 164 4.01 -8.47 -1.96
N SER A 165 3.21 -8.04 -2.94
CA SER A 165 3.46 -6.79 -3.67
C SER A 165 3.45 -5.57 -2.73
N TYR A 166 2.54 -5.55 -1.76
CA TYR A 166 2.50 -4.50 -0.72
C TYR A 166 3.72 -4.54 0.19
N ALA A 167 4.17 -5.74 0.59
CA ALA A 167 5.35 -5.90 1.43
C ALA A 167 6.62 -5.41 0.72
N PHE A 168 6.83 -5.76 -0.55
CA PHE A 168 7.96 -5.26 -1.34
C PHE A 168 7.91 -3.74 -1.50
N TYR A 169 6.72 -3.18 -1.72
CA TYR A 169 6.51 -1.73 -1.73
C TYR A 169 6.96 -1.05 -0.43
N LEU A 170 6.64 -1.63 0.74
CA LEU A 170 7.07 -1.05 2.01
C LEU A 170 8.58 -1.23 2.26
N ILE A 171 9.15 -2.37 1.85
CA ILE A 171 10.57 -2.65 2.03
C ILE A 171 11.45 -1.73 1.19
N ILE A 172 11.06 -1.41 -0.05
CA ILE A 172 11.85 -0.49 -0.89
C ILE A 172 11.83 0.96 -0.37
N GLN A 173 10.78 1.34 0.36
CA GLN A 173 10.62 2.70 0.91
C GLN A 173 11.29 2.90 2.28
N LYS A 174 11.82 1.82 2.87
CA LYS A 174 12.45 1.84 4.18
C LYS A 174 13.95 2.12 4.06
#